data_AF-A0A0N0K1S1-F1
#
_entry.id   AF-A0A0N0K1S1-F1
#
_cell.length_a   1.000
_cell.length_b   1.000
_cell.length_c   1.000
_cell.angle_alpha   90.00
_cell.angle_beta   90.00
_cell.angle_gamma   90.00
#
_symmetry.space_group_name_H-M   'P 1'
#
loop_
_entity.id
_entity.type
_entity.pdbx_description
1 polymer ?
#
loop_
_entity_poly.entity_id
_entity_poly.type
_entity_poly.pdbx_seq_one_letter_code
_entity_poly.pdbx_strand_id
1 'polypeptide(L)'
;DSPSILNASPESAAGGGLAWLQTGDVIRIDLNTGRCDALVDEAEIARRKQHLPAPPIPPSNTPWEELYREKTSQLADGGVLEMAIKYRGTSQRTPRHNH
;
A
#
# COMPACT_ATOMS: atom_id res chain seq x y z
N ASP A 1 11.05 22.09 -3.14
CA ASP A 1 10.77 20.64 -3.30
C ASP A 1 11.94 19.81 -2.83
N SER A 2 11.64 18.71 -2.15
CA SER A 2 12.65 17.73 -1.69
C SER A 2 12.66 16.53 -2.65
N PRO A 3 13.83 16.04 -3.09
CA PRO A 3 13.95 14.88 -3.97
C PRO A 3 13.73 13.57 -3.20
N SER A 4 12.50 13.32 -2.75
CA SER A 4 12.13 12.15 -1.96
C SER A 4 11.67 10.96 -2.82
N ILE A 5 11.93 9.74 -2.34
CA ILE A 5 11.30 8.52 -2.87
C ILE A 5 9.94 8.37 -2.18
N LEU A 6 8.87 8.27 -2.95
CA LEU A 6 7.49 8.29 -2.48
C LEU A 6 6.72 7.07 -3.02
N ASN A 7 5.50 6.86 -2.54
CA ASN A 7 4.53 5.89 -3.05
C ASN A 7 4.99 4.41 -3.02
N ALA A 8 5.91 4.07 -2.10
CA ALA A 8 6.38 2.70 -1.91
C ALA A 8 5.19 1.75 -1.64
N SER A 9 5.01 0.78 -2.52
CA SER A 9 3.91 -0.19 -2.51
C SER A 9 4.48 -1.61 -2.62
N PRO A 10 4.01 -2.61 -1.84
CA PRO A 10 2.99 -2.49 -0.80
C PRO A 10 3.45 -1.60 0.37
N GLU A 11 2.52 -0.85 0.93
CA GLU A 11 2.76 0.01 2.08
C GLU A 11 3.00 -0.81 3.36
N SER A 12 3.52 -0.16 4.39
CA SER A 12 3.85 -0.80 5.67
C SER A 12 2.62 -1.41 6.36
N ALA A 13 1.48 -0.71 6.37
CA ALA A 13 0.24 -1.19 6.96
C ALA A 13 -0.33 -2.45 6.28
N ALA A 14 -0.01 -2.65 5.00
CA ALA A 14 -0.35 -3.85 4.24
C ALA A 14 0.71 -4.97 4.34
N GLY A 15 1.73 -4.81 5.20
CA GLY A 15 2.80 -5.79 5.39
C GLY A 15 3.93 -5.72 4.35
N GLY A 16 4.06 -4.59 3.65
CA GLY A 16 5.11 -4.37 2.65
C GLY A 16 6.53 -4.34 3.20
N GLY A 17 7.50 -4.13 2.32
CA GLY A 17 8.94 -4.20 2.65
C GLY A 17 9.40 -3.19 3.71
N LEU A 18 8.68 -2.08 3.88
CA LEU A 18 8.99 -1.09 4.92
C LEU A 18 8.52 -1.50 6.33
N ALA A 19 7.66 -2.52 6.47
CA ALA A 19 7.08 -2.90 7.75
C ALA A 19 8.07 -3.50 8.76
N TRP A 20 9.16 -4.08 8.28
CA TRP A 20 10.17 -4.75 9.12
C TRP A 20 11.49 -3.97 9.23
N LEU A 21 11.64 -2.88 8.46
CA LEU A 21 12.83 -2.05 8.51
C LEU A 21 12.96 -1.36 9.86
N GLN A 22 14.19 -1.19 10.34
CA GLN A 22 14.52 -0.60 11.64
C GLN A 22 15.58 0.49 11.48
N THR A 23 15.58 1.45 12.41
CA THR A 23 16.60 2.50 12.48
C THR A 23 17.99 1.87 12.57
N GLY A 24 18.90 2.29 11.70
CA GLY A 24 20.27 1.77 11.63
C GLY A 24 20.49 0.75 10.51
N ASP A 25 19.44 0.21 9.90
CA ASP A 25 19.59 -0.61 8.69
C ASP A 25 20.17 0.22 7.53
N VAL A 26 21.03 -0.40 6.72
CA VAL A 26 21.63 0.24 5.55
C VAL A 26 20.73 0.05 4.34
N ILE A 27 20.40 1.15 3.66
CA ILE A 27 19.65 1.14 2.40
C ILE A 27 20.60 1.51 1.26
N ARG A 28 20.68 0.66 0.24
CA ARG A 28 21.41 0.93 -1.00
C ARG A 28 20.43 1.37 -2.08
N ILE A 29 20.66 2.58 -2.60
CA ILE A 29 19.89 3.15 -3.71
C ILE A 29 20.81 3.25 -4.93
N ASP A 30 20.39 2.65 -6.04
CA ASP A 30 21.04 2.75 -7.33
C ASP A 30 20.04 3.31 -8.35
N LEU A 31 20.29 4.56 -8.76
CA LEU A 31 19.43 5.28 -9.71
C LEU A 31 19.63 4.83 -11.16
N ASN A 32 20.77 4.22 -11.50
CA ASN A 32 21.01 3.72 -12.86
C ASN A 32 20.22 2.44 -13.12
N THR A 33 20.13 1.56 -12.11
CA THR A 33 19.35 0.32 -12.18
C THR A 33 17.93 0.47 -11.67
N GLY A 34 17.59 1.60 -11.03
CA GLY A 34 16.28 1.85 -10.45
C GLY A 34 15.98 0.96 -9.25
N ARG A 35 17.00 0.55 -8.48
CA ARG A 35 16.86 -0.35 -7.33
C ARG A 35 17.06 0.36 -6.00
N CYS A 36 16.27 -0.04 -5.01
CA CYS A 36 16.37 0.38 -3.63
C CYS A 36 16.27 -0.88 -2.76
N ASP A 37 17.40 -1.31 -2.21
CA ASP A 37 17.51 -2.55 -1.42
C ASP A 37 17.90 -2.22 0.01
N ALA A 38 17.22 -2.85 0.97
CA ALA A 38 17.68 -2.92 2.35
C ALA A 38 18.74 -4.01 2.47
N LEU A 39 19.94 -3.67 2.94
CA LEU A 39 21.05 -4.60 3.12
C LEU A 39 20.93 -5.31 4.48
N VAL A 40 19.90 -6.15 4.60
CA VAL A 40 19.58 -6.94 5.80
C VAL A 40 19.50 -8.41 5.40
N ASP A 41 20.12 -9.29 6.18
CA ASP A 41 20.12 -10.73 5.92
C ASP A 41 18.71 -11.30 5.92
N GLU A 42 18.43 -12.25 5.03
CA GLU A 42 17.10 -12.87 4.90
C GLU A 42 16.60 -13.51 6.20
N ALA A 43 17.50 -14.11 6.99
CA ALA A 43 17.18 -14.68 8.28
C ALA A 43 16.68 -13.62 9.27
N GLU A 44 17.28 -12.43 9.26
CA GLU A 44 16.85 -11.31 10.11
C GLU A 44 15.53 -10.72 9.61
N ILE A 45 15.34 -10.59 8.28
CA ILE A 45 14.06 -10.19 7.70
C ILE A 45 12.95 -11.15 8.15
N ALA A 46 13.18 -12.46 8.06
CA ALA A 46 12.22 -13.49 8.49
C ALA A 46 11.92 -13.39 9.99
N ARG A 47 12.97 -13.26 10.82
CA ARG A 47 12.82 -13.07 12.27
C ARG A 47 11.97 -11.83 12.57
N ARG A 48 12.26 -10.69 11.93
CA ARG A 48 11.54 -9.43 12.14
C ARG A 48 10.09 -9.52 11.69
N LYS A 49 9.79 -10.13 10.56
CA LYS A 49 8.41 -10.36 10.11
C LYS A 49 7.58 -11.21 11.09
N GLN A 50 8.21 -12.08 11.86
CA GLN A 50 7.54 -12.92 12.87
C GLN A 50 7.42 -12.24 14.24
N HIS A 51 8.38 -11.41 14.62
CA HIS A 51 8.52 -10.91 16.00
C HIS A 51 8.24 -9.42 16.16
N LEU A 52 8.38 -8.61 15.11
CA LEU A 52 8.01 -7.21 15.18
C LEU A 52 6.49 -7.09 15.06
N PRO A 53 5.85 -6.26 15.90
CA PRO A 53 4.44 -5.99 15.76
C PRO A 53 4.18 -5.32 14.41
N ALA A 54 3.03 -5.62 13.81
CA ALA A 54 2.54 -4.84 12.69
C ALA A 54 2.44 -3.35 13.09
N PRO A 55 2.67 -2.42 12.15
CA PRO A 55 2.45 -1.00 12.41
C PRO A 55 1.04 -0.76 12.98
N PRO A 56 0.89 0.13 13.96
CA PRO A 56 -0.42 0.41 14.53
C PRO A 56 -1.33 1.03 13.46
N ILE A 57 -2.49 0.41 13.24
CA ILE A 57 -3.53 0.94 12.36
C ILE A 57 -4.65 1.48 13.26
N PRO A 58 -4.87 2.80 13.31
CA PRO A 58 -5.96 3.38 14.08
C PRO A 58 -7.33 2.83 13.62
N PRO A 59 -8.32 2.71 14.51
CA PRO A 59 -9.68 2.31 14.10
C PRO A 59 -10.26 3.30 13.09
N SER A 60 -11.23 2.84 12.31
CA SER A 60 -11.98 3.71 11.38
C SER A 60 -12.93 4.57 12.20
N ASN A 61 -12.91 5.89 12.01
CA ASN A 61 -13.76 6.84 12.72
C ASN A 61 -15.04 7.18 11.95
N THR A 62 -15.08 6.89 10.64
CA THR A 62 -16.23 7.16 9.78
C THR A 62 -16.52 5.96 8.88
N PRO A 63 -17.77 5.81 8.39
CA PRO A 63 -18.09 4.79 7.40
C PRO A 63 -17.25 4.88 6.13
N TRP A 64 -16.85 6.09 5.73
CA TRP A 64 -15.99 6.27 4.56
C TRP A 64 -14.57 5.76 4.79
N GLU A 65 -14.00 5.96 5.98
CA GLU A 65 -12.68 5.40 6.32
C GLU A 65 -12.68 3.87 6.26
N GLU A 66 -13.74 3.23 6.74
CA GLU A 66 -13.90 1.77 6.66
C GLU A 66 -13.97 1.31 5.20
N LEU A 67 -14.86 1.89 4.39
CA LEU A 67 -15.00 1.57 2.98
C LEU A 67 -13.70 1.82 2.21
N TYR A 68 -13.01 2.92 2.47
CA TYR A 68 -11.76 3.27 1.80
C TYR A 68 -10.67 2.23 2.11
N ARG A 69 -10.47 1.87 3.38
CA ARG A 69 -9.47 0.87 3.80
C ARG A 69 -9.76 -0.51 3.23
N GLU A 70 -11.02 -0.89 3.12
CA GLU A 70 -11.41 -2.21 2.63
C GLU A 70 -11.29 -2.32 1.10
N LYS A 71 -11.51 -1.23 0.36
CA LYS A 71 -11.74 -1.31 -1.11
C LYS A 71 -10.65 -0.66 -1.96
N THR A 72 -9.74 0.11 -1.39
CA THR A 72 -8.75 0.88 -2.16
C THR A 72 -7.49 0.08 -2.45
N SER A 73 -7.01 0.14 -3.69
CA SER A 73 -5.76 -0.47 -4.13
C SER A 73 -4.53 0.29 -3.62
N GLN A 74 -3.35 -0.32 -3.78
CA GLN A 74 -2.09 0.38 -3.51
C GLN A 74 -1.82 1.48 -4.56
N LEU A 75 -0.92 2.43 -4.25
CA LEU A 75 -0.59 3.53 -5.16
C LEU A 75 0.11 3.07 -6.44
N ALA A 76 0.83 1.95 -6.41
CA ALA A 76 1.36 1.32 -7.62
C ALA A 76 0.26 0.95 -8.64
N ASP A 77 -0.97 0.70 -8.16
CA ASP A 77 -2.15 0.37 -8.97
C ASP A 77 -3.09 1.56 -9.18
N GLY A 78 -2.68 2.76 -8.71
CA GLY A 78 -3.42 4.01 -8.90
C GLY A 78 -4.33 4.43 -7.75
N GLY A 79 -4.34 3.71 -6.62
CA GLY A 79 -5.12 4.11 -5.42
C GLY A 79 -6.62 4.20 -5.66
N VAL A 80 -7.17 3.32 -6.50
CA VAL A 80 -8.59 3.33 -6.87
C VAL A 80 -9.38 2.34 -6.02
N LEU A 81 -10.69 2.50 -5.98
CA LEU A 81 -11.57 1.43 -5.47
C LEU A 81 -11.47 0.24 -6.45
N GLU A 82 -10.83 -0.86 -6.07
CA GLU A 82 -10.53 -1.98 -6.98
C GLU A 82 -11.79 -2.51 -7.67
N MET A 83 -12.87 -2.64 -6.89
CA MET A 83 -14.17 -3.08 -7.39
C MET A 83 -14.78 -2.15 -8.45
N ALA A 84 -14.36 -0.88 -8.53
CA ALA A 84 -14.90 0.12 -9.46
C ALA A 84 -14.42 -0.09 -10.89
N ILE A 85 -13.23 -0.69 -11.08
CA ILE A 85 -12.57 -0.79 -12.39
C ILE A 85 -13.44 -1.51 -13.43
N LYS A 86 -14.26 -2.48 -13.00
CA LYS A 86 -15.15 -3.27 -13.86
C LYS A 86 -16.40 -2.52 -14.36
N TYR A 87 -16.78 -1.41 -13.73
CA TYR A 87 -17.98 -0.65 -14.13
C TYR A 87 -17.61 0.40 -15.18
N ARG A 88 -18.03 0.16 -16.43
CA ARG A 88 -17.78 1.05 -17.58
C ARG A 88 -19.06 1.20 -18.39
N GLY A 89 -19.22 2.34 -19.08
CA GLY A 89 -20.38 2.57 -19.94
C GLY A 89 -21.72 2.52 -19.19
N THR A 90 -21.78 3.07 -17.97
CA THR A 90 -22.96 2.97 -17.09
C THR A 90 -24.25 3.53 -17.69
N SER A 91 -24.15 4.41 -18.69
CA SER A 91 -25.30 4.96 -19.43
C SER A 91 -25.89 4.02 -20.48
N GLN A 92 -25.22 2.90 -20.83
CA GLN A 92 -25.71 1.97 -21.86
C GLN A 92 -26.95 1.19 -21.44
N ARG A 93 -27.24 1.12 -20.13
CA ARG A 93 -28.43 0.48 -19.59
C ARG A 93 -29.18 1.47 -18.72
N THR A 94 -30.40 1.81 -19.14
CA THR A 94 -31.29 2.64 -18.34
C THR A 94 -31.62 1.91 -17.03
N PRO A 95 -31.54 2.58 -15.87
CA PRO A 95 -31.98 1.98 -14.61
C PRO A 95 -33.49 1.72 -14.65
N ARG A 96 -33.98 0.90 -13.71
CA ARG A 96 -35.42 0.68 -13.54
C ARG A 96 -36.16 2.02 -13.39
N HIS A 97 -37.42 2.06 -13.84
CA HIS A 97 -38.30 3.18 -13.51
C HIS A 97 -38.39 3.37 -12.00
N ASN A 98 -38.45 4.62 -11.56
CA ASN A 98 -38.53 5.00 -10.16
C ASN A 98 -39.94 4.82 -9.59
N HIS A 99 -40.98 4.85 -10.43
CA HIS A 99 -42.39 4.53 -10.17
C HIS A 99 -43.03 3.99 -11.45
#